data_AF-A0A966Q0X8-F1
#
_entry.id   AF-A0A966Q0X8-F1
#
_cell.length_a   1.000
_cell.length_b   1.000
_cell.length_c   1.000
_cell.angle_alpha   90.00
_cell.angle_beta   90.00
_cell.angle_gamma   90.00
#
_symmetry.space_group_name_H-M   'P 1'
#
loop_
_entity.id
_entity.type
_entity.pdbx_description
1 polymer ?
#
loop_
_entity_poly.entity_id
_entity_poly.type
_entity_poly.pdbx_seq_one_letter_code
_entity_poly.pdbx_strand_id
1 'polypeptide(L)' 'MKLSEAIEILTSTYQSLDAVALGLPVDAKEVADALTKANPDSAEYVALQALAKVNPYEKITKEKAKQYDDTDQI' A
#
# COMPACT_ATOMS: atom_id res chain seq x y z
N MET A 1 8.09 -10.40 2.03
CA MET A 1 7.47 -10.83 3.31
C MET A 1 5.99 -11.04 3.10
N LYS A 2 5.28 -11.79 3.97
CA LYS A 2 3.82 -11.90 3.89
C LYS A 2 3.15 -10.65 4.48
N LEU A 3 2.06 -10.18 3.87
CA LEU A 3 1.34 -9.00 4.35
C LEU A 3 0.87 -9.15 5.82
N SER A 4 0.35 -10.33 6.18
CA SER A 4 -0.12 -10.61 7.55
C SER A 4 0.98 -10.46 8.61
N GLU A 5 2.20 -10.88 8.28
CA GLU A 5 3.36 -10.78 9.16
C GLU A 5 3.81 -9.32 9.33
N ALA A 6 3.80 -8.54 8.25
CA ALA A 6 4.09 -7.11 8.32
C ALA A 6 3.07 -6.34 9.18
N ILE A 7 1.78 -6.69 9.07
CA ILE A 7 0.71 -6.14 9.91
C ILE A 7 0.94 -6.52 11.37
N GLU A 8 1.27 -7.77 11.67
CA GLU A 8 1.56 -8.22 13.04
C GLU A 8 2.74 -7.44 13.65
N ILE A 9 3.83 -7.26 12.90
CA ILE A 9 4.98 -6.47 13.34
C ILE A 9 4.58 -5.02 13.61
N LEU A 10 3.81 -4.39 12.72
CA LEU A 10 3.38 -2.99 12.89
C LEU A 10 2.34 -2.81 14.00
N THR A 11 1.51 -3.81 14.27
CA THR A 11 0.49 -3.73 15.32
C THR A 11 1.01 -4.09 16.72
N SER A 12 2.16 -4.76 16.79
CA SER A 12 2.83 -5.15 18.03
C SER A 12 4.06 -4.32 18.39
N THR A 13 4.56 -3.50 17.45
CA THR A 13 5.74 -2.67 17.70
C THR A 13 5.42 -1.47 18.59
N TYR A 14 6.39 -1.09 19.41
CA TYR A 14 6.39 0.16 20.17
C TYR A 14 7.21 1.27 19.48
N GLN A 15 7.72 1.00 18.28
CA GLN A 15 8.48 1.97 17.49
C GLN A 15 7.57 2.78 16.55
N SER A 16 8.15 3.78 15.87
CA SER A 16 7.44 4.53 14.84
C SER A 16 7.02 3.61 13.68
N LEU A 17 5.73 3.61 13.36
CA LEU A 17 5.17 2.80 12.27
C LEU A 17 5.79 3.14 10.91
N ASP A 18 5.99 4.42 10.62
CA ASP A 18 6.60 4.85 9.35
C ASP A 18 8.05 4.35 9.25
N ALA A 19 8.80 4.33 10.36
CA ALA A 19 10.17 3.84 10.37
C ALA A 19 10.24 2.32 10.21
N VAL A 20 9.35 1.59 10.88
CA VAL A 20 9.28 0.12 10.77
C VAL A 20 8.84 -0.30 9.37
N ALA A 21 7.83 0.38 8.79
CA ALA A 21 7.31 0.06 7.46
C ALA A 21 8.37 0.12 6.35
N LEU A 22 9.36 1.03 6.44
CA LEU A 22 10.48 1.10 5.49
C LEU A 22 11.31 -0.19 5.41
N GLY A 23 11.34 -0.97 6.49
CA GLY A 23 12.05 -2.25 6.55
C GLY A 23 11.21 -3.46 6.17
N LEU A 24 9.94 -3.29 5.81
CA LEU A 24 9.00 -4.38 5.56
C LEU A 24 8.63 -4.46 4.06
N PRO A 25 9.40 -5.21 3.25
CA PRO A 25 9.09 -5.38 1.83
C PRO A 25 7.86 -6.28 1.64
N VAL A 26 6.75 -5.67 1.23
CA VAL A 26 5.46 -6.31 0.95
C VAL A 26 4.96 -5.93 -0.44
N ASP A 27 4.00 -6.70 -0.96
CA ASP A 27 3.39 -6.41 -2.26
C ASP A 27 2.47 -5.18 -2.16
N ALA A 28 2.76 -4.15 -2.95
CA ALA A 28 2.02 -2.89 -2.94
C ALA A 28 0.54 -3.06 -3.35
N LYS A 29 0.25 -3.99 -4.26
CA LYS A 29 -1.12 -4.28 -4.71
C LYS A 29 -1.91 -4.97 -3.61
N GLU A 30 -1.30 -5.94 -2.91
CA GLU A 30 -1.95 -6.61 -1.77
C GLU A 30 -2.27 -5.61 -0.65
N VAL A 31 -1.34 -4.70 -0.34
CA VAL A 31 -1.57 -3.61 0.64
C VAL A 31 -2.74 -2.74 0.21
N ALA A 32 -2.78 -2.29 -1.05
CA ALA A 32 -3.86 -1.45 -1.56
C ALA A 32 -5.21 -2.18 -1.51
N ASP A 33 -5.26 -3.45 -1.94
CA ASP A 33 -6.48 -4.25 -1.92
C ASP A 33 -6.96 -4.51 -0.47
N ALA A 34 -6.05 -4.78 0.47
CA ALA A 34 -6.38 -4.96 1.88
C ALA A 34 -6.88 -3.65 2.52
N LEU A 35 -6.22 -2.52 2.23
CA LEU A 35 -6.58 -1.21 2.78
C LEU A 35 -8.00 -0.80 2.37
N THR A 36 -8.46 -1.16 1.16
CA THR A 36 -9.84 -0.88 0.71
C THR A 36 -10.91 -1.68 1.46
N LYS A 37 -10.53 -2.79 2.09
CA LYS A 37 -11.45 -3.70 2.81
C LYS A 37 -11.36 -3.55 4.32
N ALA A 38 -10.28 -2.97 4.84
CA ALA A 38 -10.02 -2.86 6.27
C ALA A 38 -10.96 -1.85 6.94
N ASN A 39 -11.31 -2.13 8.21
CA ASN A 39 -12.10 -1.22 9.03
C ASN A 39 -11.26 0.03 9.40
N PRO A 40 -11.69 1.26 9.06
CA PRO A 40 -10.95 2.48 9.36
C PRO A 40 -10.52 2.67 10.82
N ASP A 41 -11.30 2.13 11.77
CA ASP A 41 -11.04 2.27 13.21
C ASP A 41 -10.16 1.15 13.79
N SER A 42 -9.59 0.29 12.93
CA SER A 42 -8.76 -0.84 13.35
C SER A 42 -7.27 -0.53 13.32
N ALA A 43 -6.51 -1.20 14.20
CA ALA A 43 -5.04 -1.15 14.17
C ALA A 43 -4.47 -1.67 12.84
N GLU A 44 -5.15 -2.64 12.22
CA GLU A 44 -4.82 -3.15 10.88
C GLU A 44 -4.87 -2.04 9.83
N TYR A 45 -5.91 -1.21 9.83
CA TYR A 45 -6.03 -0.10 8.88
C TYR A 45 -4.90 0.93 9.04
N VAL A 46 -4.50 1.23 10.27
CA VAL A 46 -3.36 2.12 10.53
C VAL A 46 -2.05 1.51 10.02
N ALA A 47 -1.82 0.21 10.25
CA ALA A 47 -0.65 -0.50 9.73
C ALA A 47 -0.62 -0.50 8.20
N LEU A 48 -1.76 -0.78 7.55
CA LEU A 48 -1.90 -0.77 6.10
C LEU A 48 -1.66 0.62 5.50
N GLN A 49 -2.08 1.70 6.17
CA GLN A 49 -1.75 3.07 5.74
C GLN A 49 -0.25 3.33 5.79
N ALA A 50 0.45 2.92 6.85
CA ALA A 50 1.89 3.08 6.95
C ALA A 50 2.62 2.31 5.82
N LEU A 51 2.19 1.08 5.53
CA LEU A 51 2.73 0.29 4.43
C LEU A 51 2.43 0.90 3.04
N ALA A 52 1.24 1.45 2.83
CA ALA A 52 0.85 2.05 1.55
C ALA A 52 1.66 3.31 1.21
N LYS A 53 2.07 4.09 2.23
CA LYS A 53 2.92 5.27 2.03
C LYS A 53 4.28 4.91 1.43
N VAL A 54 4.86 3.79 1.85
CA VAL A 54 6.22 3.38 1.44
C VAL A 54 6.22 2.39 0.28
N ASN A 55 5.06 1.76 0.00
CA ASN A 55 4.84 0.86 -1.14
C ASN A 55 3.69 1.42 -2.02
N PRO A 56 3.92 2.50 -2.80
CA PRO A 56 2.88 3.10 -3.61
C PRO A 56 2.44 2.14 -4.73
N TYR A 57 1.14 1.85 -4.78
CA TYR A 57 0.55 1.10 -5.89
C TYR A 57 -0.17 2.05 -6.85
N GLU A 58 0.47 2.33 -7.99
CA GLU A 58 -0.22 3.00 -9.09
C GLU A 58 -1.14 2.00 -9.79
N LYS A 59 -2.39 1.96 -9.35
CA LYS A 59 -3.44 1.32 -10.14
C LYS A 59 -3.58 2.13 -11.42
N ILE A 60 -3.01 1.65 -12.54
CA ILE A 60 -3.35 2.17 -13.86
C ILE A 60 -4.83 1.85 -14.08
N THR A 61 -5.70 2.76 -13.66
CA THR A 61 -7.09 2.75 -14.05
C THR A 61 -7.10 2.94 -15.56
N LYS A 62 -7.95 2.19 -16.27
CA LYS A 62 -8.08 2.29 -17.73
C LYS A 62 -8.44 3.72 -18.21
N GLU A 63 -8.74 4.64 -17.29
CA GLU A 63 -8.82 6.09 -17.51
C GLU A 63 -7.49 6.69 -18.02
N LYS A 64 -6.33 6.31 -17.44
CA LYS A 64 -5.02 6.83 -17.87
C LYS A 64 -4.44 6.13 -19.10
N ALA A 65 -4.95 4.96 -19.47
CA ALA A 65 -4.50 4.24 -20.67
C ALA A 65 -4.94 4.91 -21.99
N LYS A 66 -5.91 5.83 -21.97
CA LYS A 66 -6.30 6.61 -23.16
C LYS A 66 -5.52 7.92 -23.34
N GLN A 67 -4.70 8.34 -22.36
CA GLN A 67 -3.95 9.60 -22.46
C GLN A 67 -2.54 9.41 -23.02
N TYR A 68 -2.07 8.16 -23.16
CA TYR A 68 -0.75 7.83 -23.71
C TYR A 68 -0.79 7.26 -25.14
N ASP A 69 -1.97 7.11 -25.75
CA ASP A 69 -2.11 6.60 -27.13
C ASP A 69 -2.28 7.72 -28.17
N ASP A 70 -2.43 8.99 -27.74
CA ASP A 70 -2.76 10.13 -28.62
C ASP A 70 -1.64 11.18 -28.71
N THR A 71 -0.37 10.79 -28.46
CA THR A 71 0.78 11.70 -28.62
C THR A 71 1.86 11.21 -29.59
N ASP A 72 1.57 10.19 -30.40
CA ASP A 72 2.51 9.63 -31.40
C ASP A 72 1.97 9.71 -32.84
N GLN A 73 1.34 10.83 -33.19
CA GLN A 73 1.06 11.20 -34.60
C GLN A 73 1.27 12.70 -34.83
N ILE A 74 2.52 13.13 -35.03
CA ILE A 74 2.86 14.22 -35.96
C ILE A 74 4.17 13.89 -36.67
#